data_AF-A0A952VQH9-F1
#
_entry.id   AF-A0A952VQH9-F1
#
_cell.length_a   1.000
_cell.length_b   1.000
_cell.length_c   1.000
_cell.angle_alpha   90.00
_cell.angle_beta   90.00
_cell.angle_gamma   90.00
#
_symmetry.space_group_name_H-M   'P 1'
#
loop_
_entity.id
_entity.type
_entity.pdbx_description
1 polymer ?
#
loop_
_entity_poly.entity_id
_entity_poly.type
_entity_poly.pdbx_seq_one_letter_code
_entity_poly.pdbx_strand_id
1 'polypeptide(L)' 'MKISEVGDIFTSAEVARELGITPGYVRHLARVGSLRAIETKTGQRIFLGSDVSALKDKRSRAERS' A
#
# COMPACT_ATOMS: atom_id res chain seq x y z
N MET A 1 -7.44 -5.26 -17.06
CA MET A 1 -7.08 -4.48 -15.85
C MET A 1 -7.56 -5.31 -14.67
N LYS A 2 -6.66 -6.01 -13.95
CA LYS A 2 -7.07 -6.86 -12.81
C LYS A 2 -7.48 -5.94 -11.67
N ILE A 3 -8.73 -6.00 -11.30
CA ILE A 3 -9.30 -5.30 -10.15
C ILE A 3 -8.83 -6.13 -8.96
N SER A 4 -7.77 -5.72 -8.28
CA SER A 4 -7.33 -6.39 -7.05
C SER A 4 -8.44 -6.28 -6.02
N GLU A 5 -9.02 -7.42 -5.67
CA GLU A 5 -10.22 -7.51 -4.86
C GLU A 5 -9.90 -7.16 -3.40
N VAL A 6 -10.94 -6.79 -2.65
CA VAL A 6 -10.91 -6.36 -1.24
C VAL A 6 -10.30 -7.42 -0.28
N GLY A 7 -9.87 -8.58 -0.78
CA GLY A 7 -9.19 -9.65 -0.05
C GLY A 7 -7.70 -9.86 -0.38
N ASP A 8 -7.11 -9.09 -1.28
CA ASP A 8 -5.70 -9.28 -1.65
C ASP A 8 -4.75 -8.76 -0.55
N ILE A 9 -3.70 -9.54 -0.27
CA ILE A 9 -2.63 -9.20 0.66
C ILE A 9 -1.36 -8.92 -0.15
N PHE A 10 -0.76 -7.76 0.09
CA PHE A 10 0.45 -7.31 -0.58
C PHE A 10 1.63 -7.20 0.39
N THR A 11 2.81 -7.52 -0.10
CA THR A 11 4.10 -7.19 0.52
C THR A 11 4.51 -5.75 0.18
N SER A 12 5.46 -5.18 0.92
CA SER A 12 6.00 -3.84 0.59
C SER A 12 6.52 -3.72 -0.84
N ALA A 13 7.05 -4.81 -1.42
CA ALA A 13 7.58 -4.81 -2.78
C ALA A 13 6.47 -4.78 -3.83
N GLU A 14 5.36 -5.47 -3.58
CA GLU A 14 4.22 -5.47 -4.49
C GLU A 14 3.45 -4.16 -4.43
N VAL A 15 3.23 -3.61 -3.22
CA VAL A 15 2.67 -2.26 -3.05
C VAL A 15 3.50 -1.22 -3.79
N ALA A 16 4.82 -1.31 -3.69
CA ALA A 16 5.76 -0.42 -4.39
C ALA A 16 5.56 -0.48 -5.91
N ARG A 17 5.42 -1.68 -6.47
CA ARG A 17 5.14 -1.88 -7.91
C ARG A 17 3.77 -1.32 -8.31
N GLU A 18 2.74 -1.57 -7.50
CA GLU A 18 1.36 -1.14 -7.79
C GLU A 18 1.21 0.38 -7.75
N LEU A 19 1.93 1.05 -6.84
CA LEU A 19 1.87 2.49 -6.66
C LEU A 19 2.98 3.25 -7.41
N GLY A 20 3.88 2.56 -8.11
CA GLY A 20 5.01 3.17 -8.81
C GLY A 20 5.99 3.91 -7.88
N ILE A 21 6.22 3.41 -6.67
CA ILE A 21 7.10 4.02 -5.66
C ILE A 21 8.16 3.04 -5.18
N THR A 22 9.10 3.50 -4.35
CA THR A 22 10.14 2.62 -3.79
C THR A 22 9.61 1.84 -2.57
N PRO A 23 10.09 0.61 -2.32
CA PRO A 23 9.75 -0.13 -1.11
C PRO A 23 10.16 0.59 0.18
N GLY A 24 11.23 1.40 0.13
CA GLY A 24 11.64 2.27 1.24
C GLY A 24 10.57 3.31 1.56
N TYR A 25 9.97 3.92 0.54
CA TYR A 25 8.88 4.87 0.72
C TYR A 25 7.61 4.20 1.24
N VAL A 26 7.27 2.99 0.79
CA VAL A 26 6.15 2.20 1.35
C VAL A 26 6.35 1.97 2.85
N ARG A 27 7.57 1.59 3.27
CA ARG A 27 7.89 1.41 4.70
C ARG A 27 7.79 2.72 5.48
N HIS A 28 8.18 3.84 4.88
CA HIS A 28 8.01 5.14 5.49
C HIS A 28 6.52 5.47 5.69
N LEU A 29 5.68 5.29 4.67
CA LEU A 29 4.23 5.51 4.75
C LEU A 29 3.58 4.64 5.83
N ALA A 30 4.02 3.39 5.98
CA ALA A 30 3.58 2.51 7.06
C ALA A 30 4.00 3.04 8.44
N ARG A 31 5.25 3.50 8.57
CA ARG A 31 5.80 4.03 9.83
C ARG A 31 5.11 5.32 10.28
N VAL A 32 4.74 6.19 9.36
CA VAL A 32 4.04 7.45 9.68
C VAL A 32 2.52 7.31 9.74
N GLY A 33 1.99 6.09 9.56
CA GLY A 33 0.55 5.79 9.65
C GLY A 33 -0.27 6.21 8.42
N SER A 34 0.36 6.66 7.33
CA SER A 34 -0.34 7.03 6.09
C SER A 34 -0.83 5.82 5.28
N LEU A 35 -0.23 4.65 5.51
CA LEU A 35 -0.67 3.38 4.95
C LEU A 35 -0.77 2.35 6.07
N ARG A 36 -1.93 1.70 6.22
CA ARG A 36 -2.12 0.69 7.25
C ARG A 36 -1.28 -0.54 6.91
N ALA A 37 -0.43 -0.95 7.86
CA ALA A 37 0.33 -2.19 7.78
C ALA A 37 -0.13 -3.14 8.89
N ILE A 38 -0.27 -4.41 8.57
CA ILE A 38 -0.52 -5.47 9.54
C ILE A 38 0.79 -6.22 9.73
N GLU A 39 1.22 -6.33 10.99
CA GLU A 39 2.38 -7.13 11.33
C GLU A 39 1.94 -8.58 11.57
N THR A 40 2.57 -9.49 10.85
CA THR A 40 2.35 -10.93 10.99
C THR A 40 3.10 -11.45 12.20
N LYS A 41 2.78 -12.68 12.64
CA LYS A 41 3.49 -13.34 13.76
C LYS A 41 5.00 -13.50 13.53
N THR A 42 5.47 -13.42 12.28
CA THR A 42 6.88 -13.51 11.91
C THR A 42 7.59 -12.15 11.84
N GLY A 43 6.89 -11.05 12.18
CA GLY A 43 7.42 -9.68 12.08
C GLY A 43 7.39 -9.10 10.66
N GLN A 44 6.86 -9.83 9.67
CA GLN A 44 6.66 -9.27 8.33
C GLN A 44 5.45 -8.34 8.28
N ARG A 45 5.59 -7.22 7.56
CA ARG A 45 4.51 -6.27 7.31
C ARG A 45 3.81 -6.59 6.00
N ILE A 46 2.50 -6.77 6.10
CA ILE A 46 1.61 -6.97 4.96
C ILE A 46 0.58 -5.84 4.87
N PHE A 47 0.07 -5.60 3.67
CA PHE A 47 -0.81 -4.50 3.32
C PHE A 47 -2.05 -5.05 2.66
N LEU A 48 -3.22 -4.56 3.05
CA LEU A 48 -4.47 -4.97 2.42
C LEU A 48 -4.68 -4.21 1.11
N GLY A 49 -5.16 -4.89 0.08
CA GLY A 49 -5.45 -4.30 -1.22
C GLY A 49 -6.42 -3.13 -1.14
N SER A 50 -7.39 -3.18 -0.23
CA SER A 50 -8.31 -2.07 0.05
C SER A 50 -7.59 -0.81 0.54
N ASP A 51 -6.64 -0.94 1.45
CA ASP A 51 -5.82 0.18 1.95
C ASP A 51 -4.90 0.74 0.85
N VAL A 52 -4.34 -0.13 0.01
CA VAL A 52 -3.49 0.26 -1.13
C VAL A 52 -4.28 1.01 -2.19
N SER A 53 -5.49 0.53 -2.53
CA SER A 53 -6.38 1.21 -3.48
C SER A 53 -6.82 2.57 -2.95
N ALA A 54 -7.20 2.65 -1.67
CA ALA A 54 -7.59 3.91 -1.05
C ALA A 54 -6.44 4.93 -1.07
N LEU A 55 -5.19 4.48 -0.87
CA LEU A 55 -4.01 5.34 -0.98
C LEU A 55 -3.80 5.82 -2.43
N LYS A 56 -3.97 4.94 -3.42
CA LYS A 56 -3.88 5.27 -4.85
C LYS A 56 -4.90 6.35 -5.23
N ASP A 57 -6.13 6.22 -4.74
CA ASP A 57 -7.21 7.18 -4.99
C ASP A 57 -6.96 8.54 -4.33
N LYS A 58 -6.41 8.56 -3.11
CA LYS A 58 -6.03 9.82 -2.44
C LYS A 58 -4.94 10.56 -3.23
N ARG A 59 -3.96 9.83 -3.76
CA ARG A 59 -2.86 10.42 -4.54
C ARG A 59 -3.32 10.97 -5.88
N SER A 60 -4.16 10.23 -6.60
CA SER A 60 -4.69 10.70 -7.90
C SER A 60 -5.54 11.97 -7.77
N ARG A 61 -6.20 12.17 -6.62
CA ARG A 61 -6.90 13.43 -6.30
C ARG A 61 -5.95 14.57 -5.95
N ALA A 62 -4.86 14.29 -5.23
CA ALA A 62 -3.87 15.30 -4.85
C ALA A 62 -3.09 15.84 -6.06
N GLU A 63 -2.83 14.99 -7.07
CA GLU A 63 -2.10 15.38 -8.30
C GLU A 63 -2.95 16.19 -9.30
N ARG A 64 -4.28 16.30 -9.08
CA ARG A 64 -5.22 17.04 -9.94
C ARG A 64 -5.64 18.42 -9.40
N SER A 65 -5.17 18.79 -8.21
CA SER A 65 -5.40 20.11 -7.59
C SER A 65 -4.16 20.99 -7.72
#